data_AF-A0A8H6WST9-F1
#
_entry.id   AF-A0A8H6WST9-F1
#
_cell.length_a   1.000
_cell.length_b   1.000
_cell.length_c   1.000
_cell.angle_alpha   90.00
_cell.angle_beta   90.00
_cell.angle_gamma   90.00
#
_symmetry.space_group_name_H-M   'P 1'
#
loop_
_entity.id
_entity.type
_entity.pdbx_description
1 polymer ?
#
loop_
_entity_poly.entity_id
_entity_poly.type
_entity_poly.pdbx_seq_one_letter_code
_entity_poly.pdbx_strand_id
1 'polypeptide(L)'
;MIIFDVLHREASLLDPTTLMQVYNLLGVYYAMRGDLPMFTELFNRLGALISSGDALGLDDALVLDPTSQVEPASCCPQGQAQELRSAFSAMIFIELAVSLTKKAIPILDASLLAKFRKLAAIHRRDTELNFIRARSALFLYDTQRLVGEGANLEFGHPTGAAWSKRYWNLIEDIHTHLAIIDTPLIEVSFIHEAQVFTLKTCIIIALAALAELYALFAPFQPESQRKRGEVMDQIAAITSMFAGKDFQYFDPTLGVCWAIALRPLLGDERRPSWADFSAWQGGSATSLGIIRECFQRLSLATPCVKSHVA
;
A
#
# COMPACT_ATOMS: atom_id res chain seq x y z
N MET A 1 14.51 -19.46 16.74
CA MET A 1 13.97 -20.83 16.75
C MET A 1 13.09 -21.10 17.97
N ILE A 2 13.53 -20.79 19.20
CA ILE A 2 12.75 -21.03 20.44
C ILE A 2 11.32 -20.46 20.41
N ILE A 3 11.11 -19.23 19.92
CA ILE A 3 9.78 -18.59 19.88
C ILE A 3 8.80 -19.33 18.94
N PHE A 4 9.31 -19.91 17.84
CA PHE A 4 8.47 -20.65 16.88
C PHE A 4 8.02 -21.99 17.42
N ASP A 5 8.93 -22.71 18.07
CA ASP A 5 8.62 -24.01 18.66
C ASP A 5 7.60 -23.87 19.80
N VAL A 6 7.67 -22.77 20.55
CA VAL A 6 6.67 -22.42 21.58
C VAL A 6 5.33 -22.06 20.94
N LEU A 7 5.32 -21.16 19.94
CA LEU A 7 4.09 -20.80 19.25
C LEU A 7 3.40 -21.99 18.58
N HIS A 8 4.16 -22.94 18.04
CA HIS A 8 3.58 -24.12 17.42
C HIS A 8 2.96 -25.07 18.45
N ARG A 9 3.59 -25.21 19.63
CA ARG A 9 3.06 -26.04 20.73
C ARG A 9 1.83 -25.42 21.39
N GLU A 10 1.77 -24.09 21.45
CA GLU A 10 0.71 -23.35 22.13
C GLU A 10 -0.35 -22.77 21.18
N ALA A 11 -0.23 -22.99 19.86
CA ALA A 11 -1.17 -22.48 18.86
C ALA A 11 -2.62 -22.90 19.12
N SER A 12 -2.84 -24.07 19.72
CA SER A 12 -4.17 -24.55 20.09
C SER A 12 -4.79 -23.84 21.28
N LEU A 13 -4.01 -23.04 22.02
CA LEU A 13 -4.44 -22.30 23.22
C LEU A 13 -4.79 -20.84 22.91
N LEU A 14 -4.34 -20.32 21.76
CA LEU A 14 -4.62 -18.96 21.33
C LEU A 14 -5.89 -18.92 20.49
N ASP A 15 -6.69 -17.86 20.65
CA ASP A 15 -7.76 -17.62 19.71
C ASP A 15 -7.17 -17.31 18.32
N PRO A 16 -7.89 -17.65 17.23
CA PRO A 16 -7.37 -17.52 15.88
C PRO A 16 -6.99 -16.08 15.48
N THR A 17 -7.67 -15.06 16.03
CA THR A 17 -7.36 -13.65 15.74
C THR A 17 -6.02 -13.26 16.36
N THR A 18 -5.79 -13.60 17.63
CA THR A 18 -4.51 -13.38 18.31
C THR A 18 -3.38 -14.11 17.58
N LEU A 19 -3.61 -15.36 17.17
CA LEU A 19 -2.61 -16.11 16.41
C LEU A 19 -2.23 -15.42 15.09
N MET A 20 -3.22 -14.89 14.36
CA MET A 20 -2.99 -14.12 13.14
C MET A 20 -2.20 -12.82 13.41
N GLN A 21 -2.51 -12.10 14.50
CA GLN A 21 -1.75 -10.92 14.90
C GLN A 21 -0.29 -11.24 15.23
N VAL A 22 -0.03 -12.36 15.91
CA VAL A 22 1.34 -12.84 16.17
C VAL A 22 2.08 -13.13 14.87
N TYR A 23 1.44 -13.85 13.94
CA TYR A 23 2.03 -14.14 12.62
C TYR A 23 2.33 -12.86 11.84
N ASN A 24 1.46 -11.85 11.88
CA ASN A 24 1.70 -10.55 11.27
C ASN A 24 2.95 -9.86 11.85
N LEU A 25 3.09 -9.82 13.18
CA LEU A 25 4.25 -9.22 13.84
C LEU A 25 5.56 -9.92 13.46
N LEU A 26 5.56 -11.27 13.47
CA LEU A 26 6.72 -12.05 13.03
C LEU A 26 7.00 -11.85 11.53
N GLY A 27 5.96 -11.75 10.71
CA GLY A 27 6.04 -11.43 9.30
C GLY A 27 6.80 -10.14 9.03
N VAL A 28 6.39 -9.05 9.68
CA VAL A 28 7.08 -7.76 9.61
C VAL A 28 8.55 -7.91 10.03
N TYR A 29 8.82 -8.60 11.14
CA TYR A 29 10.18 -8.79 11.63
C TYR A 29 11.08 -9.50 10.60
N TYR A 30 10.64 -10.62 10.02
CA TYR A 30 11.43 -11.38 9.06
C TYR A 30 11.56 -10.66 7.71
N ALA A 31 10.50 -9.98 7.25
CA ALA A 31 10.53 -9.15 6.07
C ALA A 31 11.58 -8.01 6.20
N MET A 32 11.59 -7.31 7.34
CA MET A 32 12.54 -6.23 7.62
C MET A 32 13.98 -6.74 7.75
N ARG A 33 14.19 -7.94 8.30
CA ARG A 33 15.51 -8.60 8.34
C ARG A 33 15.98 -9.14 6.99
N GLY A 34 15.10 -9.21 5.99
CA GLY A 34 15.39 -9.80 4.68
C GLY A 34 15.41 -11.33 4.67
N ASP A 35 14.89 -11.98 5.71
CA ASP A 35 14.76 -13.44 5.78
C ASP A 35 13.46 -13.89 5.09
N LEU A 36 13.47 -13.81 3.76
CA LEU A 36 12.32 -14.16 2.92
C LEU A 36 11.87 -15.63 3.05
N PRO A 37 12.76 -16.63 3.21
CA PRO A 37 12.35 -18.01 3.44
C PRO A 37 11.46 -18.15 4.67
N MET A 38 11.85 -17.55 5.81
CA MET A 38 11.05 -17.61 7.03
C MET A 38 9.73 -16.83 6.90
N PHE A 39 9.77 -15.65 6.26
CA PHE A 39 8.55 -14.89 5.92
C PHE A 39 7.56 -15.75 5.12
N THR A 40 8.06 -16.42 4.07
CA THR A 40 7.27 -17.29 3.19
C THR A 40 6.65 -18.45 3.96
N GLU A 41 7.43 -19.12 4.80
CA GLU A 41 6.93 -20.22 5.63
C GLU A 41 5.80 -19.77 6.56
N LEU A 42 5.97 -18.62 7.21
CA LEU A 42 4.95 -18.04 8.08
C LEU A 42 3.65 -17.72 7.35
N PHE A 43 3.76 -17.05 6.19
CA PHE A 43 2.58 -16.60 5.44
C PHE A 43 1.84 -17.76 4.77
N ASN A 44 2.55 -18.83 4.38
CA ASN A 44 1.91 -20.07 3.94
C ASN A 44 1.10 -20.74 5.07
N ARG A 45 1.65 -20.77 6.29
CA ARG A 45 0.94 -21.33 7.45
C ARG A 45 -0.27 -20.48 7.82
N LEU A 46 -0.12 -19.16 7.82
CA LEU A 46 -1.23 -18.25 8.08
C LEU A 46 -2.32 -18.37 7.00
N GLY A 47 -1.94 -18.47 5.73
CA GLY A 47 -2.86 -18.72 4.63
C GLY A 47 -3.61 -20.05 4.79
N ALA A 48 -2.91 -21.12 5.19
CA ALA A 48 -3.53 -22.41 5.47
C ALA A 48 -4.53 -22.35 6.64
N LEU A 49 -4.17 -21.61 7.72
CA LEU A 49 -5.07 -21.37 8.86
C LEU A 49 -6.38 -20.70 8.40
N ILE A 50 -6.28 -19.64 7.59
CA ILE A 50 -7.44 -18.91 7.09
C ILE A 50 -8.26 -19.76 6.10
N SER A 51 -7.59 -20.54 5.25
CA SER A 51 -8.25 -21.39 4.25
C SER A 51 -8.94 -22.61 4.87
N SER A 52 -8.51 -23.09 6.04
CA SER A 52 -9.20 -24.12 6.83
C SER A 52 -10.50 -23.62 7.53
N GLY A 53 -10.98 -22.45 7.11
CA GLY A 53 -11.76 -21.44 7.83
C GLY A 53 -13.18 -21.75 8.30
N ASP A 54 -13.56 -22.99 8.60
CA ASP A 54 -14.79 -23.22 9.39
C ASP A 54 -14.69 -22.65 10.83
N ALA A 55 -13.47 -22.37 11.32
CA ALA A 55 -13.24 -21.92 12.71
C ALA A 55 -13.11 -20.40 12.90
N LEU A 56 -12.94 -19.61 11.83
CA LEU A 56 -12.58 -18.19 11.94
C LEU A 56 -13.77 -17.24 11.79
N GLY A 57 -14.93 -17.73 11.33
CA GLY A 57 -16.09 -16.89 11.04
C GLY A 57 -15.75 -15.72 10.11
N LEU A 58 -14.70 -15.85 9.29
CA LEU A 58 -14.20 -14.74 8.49
C LEU A 58 -15.29 -14.30 7.53
N ASP A 59 -15.94 -15.22 6.83
CA ASP A 59 -17.01 -14.87 5.90
C ASP A 59 -18.19 -14.13 6.59
N ASP A 60 -18.49 -14.45 7.86
CA ASP A 60 -19.49 -13.73 8.66
C ASP A 60 -18.98 -12.35 9.12
N ALA A 61 -17.73 -12.26 9.59
CA ALA A 61 -17.08 -11.01 10.00
C ALA A 61 -16.86 -10.03 8.83
N LEU A 62 -16.73 -10.55 7.60
CA LEU A 62 -16.63 -9.77 6.37
C LEU A 62 -18.01 -9.22 5.93
N VAL A 63 -19.12 -9.83 6.34
CA VAL A 63 -20.50 -9.46 5.95
C VAL A 63 -21.20 -8.57 6.98
N LEU A 64 -20.77 -8.60 8.25
CA LEU A 64 -21.37 -7.78 9.32
C LEU A 64 -21.45 -6.29 8.95
N ASP A 65 -22.60 -5.72 9.30
CA ASP A 65 -23.31 -4.64 8.63
C ASP A 65 -22.53 -3.31 8.45
N PRO A 66 -22.38 -2.79 7.21
CA PRO A 66 -21.84 -1.45 6.93
C PRO A 66 -22.68 -0.30 7.51
N THR A 67 -23.85 -0.59 8.10
CA THR A 67 -24.72 0.39 8.76
C THR A 67 -24.75 0.30 10.28
N SER A 68 -24.02 -0.66 10.88
CA SER A 68 -23.74 -0.59 12.31
C SER A 68 -22.99 0.71 12.56
N GLN A 69 -23.56 1.57 13.40
CA GLN A 69 -23.06 2.89 13.75
C GLN A 69 -21.75 2.78 14.53
N VAL A 70 -20.71 2.21 13.92
CA VAL A 70 -19.33 2.44 14.33
C VAL A 70 -19.19 3.95 14.24
N GLU A 71 -18.91 4.59 15.37
CA GLU A 71 -18.54 5.99 15.35
C GLU A 71 -17.48 6.13 14.25
N PRO A 72 -17.71 6.97 13.22
CA PRO A 72 -16.85 7.04 12.03
C PRO A 72 -15.38 7.36 12.33
N ALA A 73 -15.06 7.60 13.61
CA ALA A 73 -13.82 8.13 14.13
C ALA A 73 -12.87 7.12 14.79
N SER A 74 -13.23 5.84 14.95
CA SER A 74 -12.33 4.89 15.62
C SER A 74 -11.36 4.23 14.64
N CYS A 75 -10.11 4.71 14.63
CA CYS A 75 -8.99 4.03 13.96
C CYS A 75 -8.65 2.65 14.58
N CYS A 76 -9.23 2.33 15.75
CA CYS A 76 -9.04 1.09 16.48
C CYS A 76 -10.24 0.15 16.31
N PRO A 77 -10.02 -1.17 16.28
CA PRO A 77 -11.10 -2.14 16.17
C PRO A 77 -11.99 -2.13 17.42
N GLN A 78 -13.31 -2.11 17.21
CA GLN A 78 -14.34 -2.15 18.24
C GLN A 78 -15.05 -3.52 18.19
N GLY A 79 -14.40 -4.53 18.77
CA GLY A 79 -14.94 -5.88 18.91
C GLY A 79 -14.34 -6.92 17.96
N GLN A 80 -14.68 -8.18 18.21
CA GLN A 80 -13.99 -9.34 17.65
C GLN A 80 -14.00 -9.40 16.12
N ALA A 81 -15.13 -9.04 15.48
CA ALA A 81 -15.22 -9.03 14.02
C ALA A 81 -14.31 -7.97 13.37
N GLN A 82 -14.21 -6.78 14.00
CA GLN A 82 -13.34 -5.71 13.51
C GLN A 82 -11.87 -6.00 13.82
N GLU A 83 -11.56 -6.65 14.95
CA GLU A 83 -10.21 -7.12 15.26
C GLU A 83 -9.74 -8.16 14.25
N LEU A 84 -10.62 -9.12 13.89
CA LEU A 84 -10.33 -10.11 12.88
C LEU A 84 -10.10 -9.46 11.50
N ARG A 85 -10.96 -8.50 11.12
CA ARG A 85 -10.82 -7.73 9.88
C ARG A 85 -9.53 -6.91 9.86
N SER A 86 -9.18 -6.26 10.96
CA SER A 86 -7.94 -5.49 11.11
C SER A 86 -6.72 -6.40 10.98
N ALA A 87 -6.71 -7.55 11.66
CA ALA A 87 -5.62 -8.52 11.57
C ALA A 87 -5.50 -9.14 10.16
N PHE A 88 -6.62 -9.40 9.49
CA PHE A 88 -6.62 -9.89 8.10
C PHE A 88 -6.08 -8.81 7.15
N SER A 89 -6.50 -7.56 7.34
CA SER A 89 -6.01 -6.42 6.56
C SER A 89 -4.51 -6.21 6.77
N ALA A 90 -4.02 -6.30 8.01
CA ALA A 90 -2.59 -6.20 8.31
C ALA A 90 -1.78 -7.28 7.57
N MET A 91 -2.27 -8.52 7.52
CA MET A 91 -1.65 -9.59 6.74
C MET A 91 -1.55 -9.21 5.26
N ILE A 92 -2.67 -8.77 4.66
CA ILE A 92 -2.71 -8.37 3.25
C ILE A 92 -1.75 -7.20 2.97
N PHE A 93 -1.70 -6.21 3.86
CA PHE A 93 -0.77 -5.10 3.74
C PHE A 93 0.69 -5.59 3.72
N ILE A 94 1.08 -6.43 4.67
CA ILE A 94 2.47 -6.92 4.77
C ILE A 94 2.86 -7.70 3.52
N GLU A 95 1.99 -8.59 3.04
CA GLU A 95 2.23 -9.36 1.83
C GLU A 95 2.43 -8.47 0.60
N LEU A 96 1.53 -7.50 0.42
CA LEU A 96 1.61 -6.57 -0.70
C LEU A 96 2.83 -5.66 -0.59
N ALA A 97 3.17 -5.16 0.61
CA ALA A 97 4.36 -4.36 0.85
C ALA A 97 5.64 -5.11 0.46
N VAL A 98 5.75 -6.39 0.86
CA VAL A 98 6.88 -7.25 0.49
C VAL A 98 6.90 -7.49 -1.02
N SER A 99 5.76 -7.80 -1.64
CA SER A 99 5.64 -8.04 -3.08
C SER A 99 6.02 -6.81 -3.91
N LEU A 100 5.50 -5.63 -3.54
CA LEU A 100 5.77 -4.34 -4.16
C LEU A 100 7.24 -3.95 -4.04
N THR A 101 7.81 -4.14 -2.85
CA THR A 101 9.22 -3.86 -2.62
C THR A 101 10.05 -4.85 -3.44
N LYS A 102 9.94 -6.15 -3.21
CA LYS A 102 10.82 -7.15 -3.84
C LYS A 102 10.53 -7.41 -5.33
N LYS A 103 9.51 -6.78 -5.93
CA LYS A 103 9.00 -7.10 -7.27
C LYS A 103 8.69 -8.60 -7.41
N ALA A 104 8.21 -9.21 -6.33
CA ALA A 104 7.91 -10.63 -6.26
C ALA A 104 6.41 -10.87 -6.46
N ILE A 105 6.07 -12.08 -6.91
CA ILE A 105 4.68 -12.54 -6.94
C ILE A 105 4.23 -12.76 -5.50
N PRO A 106 3.00 -12.32 -5.11
CA PRO A 106 2.47 -12.62 -3.79
C PRO A 106 2.44 -14.12 -3.51
N ILE A 107 2.90 -14.47 -2.32
CA ILE A 107 2.93 -15.81 -1.73
C ILE A 107 1.53 -16.21 -1.27
N LEU A 108 0.75 -15.25 -0.74
CA LEU A 108 -0.62 -15.52 -0.33
C LEU A 108 -1.45 -16.01 -1.52
N ASP A 109 -2.29 -17.01 -1.25
CA ASP A 109 -3.21 -17.56 -2.24
C ASP A 109 -4.08 -16.46 -2.86
N ALA A 110 -4.25 -16.52 -4.18
CA ALA A 110 -5.05 -15.57 -4.94
C ALA A 110 -6.50 -15.47 -4.42
N SER A 111 -7.00 -16.55 -3.79
CA SER A 111 -8.31 -16.56 -3.14
C SER A 111 -8.40 -15.57 -1.97
N LEU A 112 -7.35 -15.43 -1.16
CA LEU A 112 -7.32 -14.51 -0.02
C LEU A 112 -7.31 -13.06 -0.47
N LEU A 113 -6.52 -12.74 -1.51
CA LEU A 113 -6.52 -11.42 -2.11
C LEU A 113 -7.87 -11.09 -2.75
N ALA A 114 -8.53 -12.08 -3.37
CA ALA A 114 -9.89 -11.92 -3.90
C ALA A 114 -10.92 -11.67 -2.78
N LYS A 115 -10.82 -12.38 -1.64
CA LYS A 115 -11.64 -12.12 -0.44
C LYS A 115 -11.44 -10.69 0.05
N PHE A 116 -10.20 -10.22 0.13
CA PHE A 116 -9.93 -8.83 0.53
C PHE A 116 -10.47 -7.80 -0.47
N ARG A 117 -10.38 -8.03 -1.79
CA ARG A 117 -11.02 -7.15 -2.79
C ARG A 117 -12.53 -7.07 -2.61
N LYS A 118 -13.19 -8.21 -2.36
CA LYS A 118 -14.63 -8.26 -2.08
C LYS A 118 -14.95 -7.47 -0.82
N LEU A 119 -14.15 -7.64 0.23
CA LEU A 119 -14.30 -6.88 1.47
C LEU A 119 -14.14 -5.37 1.24
N ALA A 120 -13.10 -4.95 0.52
CA ALA A 120 -12.86 -3.56 0.17
C ALA A 120 -14.01 -2.92 -0.65
N ALA A 121 -14.68 -3.73 -1.47
CA ALA A 121 -15.84 -3.28 -2.24
C ALA A 121 -17.10 -3.10 -1.37
N ILE A 122 -17.26 -3.89 -0.30
CA ILE A 122 -18.38 -3.82 0.66
C ILE A 122 -18.15 -2.69 1.66
N HIS A 123 -16.97 -2.67 2.29
CA HIS A 123 -16.62 -1.74 3.37
C HIS A 123 -15.87 -0.52 2.85
N ARG A 124 -16.48 0.18 1.89
CA ARG A 124 -15.82 1.31 1.22
C ARG A 124 -15.46 2.45 2.17
N ARG A 125 -16.18 2.61 3.28
CA ARG A 125 -16.03 3.73 4.22
C ARG A 125 -15.33 3.33 5.53
N ASP A 126 -14.72 2.15 5.59
CA ASP A 126 -14.03 1.70 6.80
C ASP A 126 -12.80 2.58 7.07
N THR A 127 -12.77 3.15 8.27
CA THR A 127 -11.72 4.05 8.76
C THR A 127 -10.69 3.34 9.64
N GLU A 128 -10.82 2.03 9.84
CA GLU A 128 -9.83 1.24 10.59
C GLU A 128 -8.46 1.28 9.90
N LEU A 129 -7.41 1.50 10.70
CA LEU A 129 -6.10 1.86 10.19
C LEU A 129 -5.46 0.77 9.33
N ASN A 130 -5.51 -0.50 9.77
CA ASN A 130 -4.91 -1.60 9.01
C ASN A 130 -5.67 -1.87 7.71
N PHE A 131 -6.98 -1.67 7.69
CA PHE A 131 -7.81 -1.72 6.50
C PHE A 131 -7.43 -0.63 5.49
N ILE A 132 -7.30 0.62 5.94
CA ILE A 132 -6.84 1.74 5.11
C ILE A 132 -5.46 1.43 4.52
N ARG A 133 -4.52 0.94 5.33
CA ARG A 133 -3.17 0.58 4.88
C ARG A 133 -3.20 -0.49 3.80
N ALA A 134 -3.90 -1.59 4.05
CA ALA A 134 -4.02 -2.71 3.13
C ALA A 134 -4.65 -2.29 1.81
N ARG A 135 -5.72 -1.49 1.86
CA ARG A 135 -6.40 -0.97 0.67
C ARG A 135 -5.52 -0.01 -0.14
N SER A 136 -4.74 0.83 0.53
CA SER A 136 -3.76 1.71 -0.14
C SER A 136 -2.70 0.89 -0.90
N ALA A 137 -2.12 -0.13 -0.24
CA ALA A 137 -1.15 -1.03 -0.87
C ALA A 137 -1.77 -1.85 -2.02
N LEU A 138 -3.03 -2.28 -1.87
CA LEU A 138 -3.77 -2.98 -2.92
C LEU A 138 -3.93 -2.10 -4.17
N PHE A 139 -4.26 -0.82 -4.01
CA PHE A 139 -4.36 0.09 -5.16
C PHE A 139 -3.04 0.23 -5.90
N LEU A 140 -1.93 0.40 -5.17
CA LEU A 140 -0.61 0.48 -5.81
C LEU A 140 -0.26 -0.83 -6.53
N TYR A 141 -0.56 -1.97 -5.92
CA TYR A 141 -0.33 -3.28 -6.53
C TYR A 141 -1.18 -3.49 -7.80
N ASP A 142 -2.48 -3.20 -7.74
CA ASP A 142 -3.38 -3.33 -8.88
C ASP A 142 -3.02 -2.35 -10.00
N THR A 143 -2.54 -1.15 -9.67
CA THR A 143 -1.97 -0.19 -10.64
C THR A 143 -0.76 -0.76 -11.35
N GLN A 144 0.24 -1.27 -10.63
CA GLN A 144 1.45 -1.82 -11.24
C GLN A 144 1.15 -3.00 -12.17
N ARG A 145 0.21 -3.87 -11.76
CA ARG A 145 -0.28 -4.94 -12.62
C ARG A 145 -0.97 -4.42 -13.87
N LEU A 146 -1.88 -3.46 -13.71
CA LEU A 146 -2.63 -2.89 -14.84
C LEU A 146 -1.71 -2.18 -15.83
N VAL A 147 -0.69 -1.46 -15.35
CA VAL A 147 0.35 -0.81 -16.15
C VAL A 147 1.16 -1.85 -16.93
N GLY A 148 1.57 -2.94 -16.28
CA GLY A 148 2.29 -4.04 -16.92
C GLY A 148 1.45 -4.76 -18.00
N GLU A 149 0.14 -4.93 -17.76
CA GLU A 149 -0.80 -5.46 -18.75
C GLU A 149 -0.94 -4.50 -19.95
N GLY A 150 -0.94 -3.19 -19.70
CA GLY A 150 -1.12 -2.14 -20.70
C GLY A 150 -0.02 -2.07 -21.77
N ALA A 151 1.22 -2.44 -21.41
CA ALA A 151 2.36 -2.42 -22.33
C ALA A 151 2.19 -3.37 -23.54
N ASN A 152 1.30 -4.35 -23.44
CA ASN A 152 1.09 -5.39 -24.46
C ASN A 152 -0.27 -5.26 -25.19
N LEU A 153 -0.97 -4.13 -25.05
CA LEU A 153 -2.30 -3.96 -25.63
C LEU A 153 -2.28 -3.39 -27.05
N GLU A 154 -3.04 -4.05 -27.93
CA GLU A 154 -3.43 -3.49 -29.23
C GLU A 154 -4.70 -2.64 -29.07
N PHE A 155 -4.58 -1.33 -29.28
CA PHE A 155 -5.70 -0.40 -29.19
C PHE A 155 -6.74 -0.69 -30.29
N GLY A 156 -8.00 -0.91 -29.89
CA GLY A 156 -9.12 -1.23 -30.79
C GLY A 156 -9.69 -2.65 -30.61
N HIS A 157 -9.00 -3.52 -29.88
CA HIS A 157 -9.49 -4.86 -29.54
C HIS A 157 -10.41 -4.84 -28.29
N PRO A 158 -11.39 -5.75 -28.13
CA PRO A 158 -12.25 -5.84 -26.94
C PRO A 158 -11.49 -5.90 -25.60
N THR A 159 -10.29 -6.47 -25.61
CA THR A 159 -9.37 -6.49 -24.46
C THR A 159 -8.92 -5.08 -24.04
N GLY A 160 -8.73 -4.18 -24.99
CA GLY A 160 -8.42 -2.77 -24.72
C GLY A 160 -9.58 -2.02 -24.07
N ALA A 161 -10.82 -2.30 -24.47
CA ALA A 161 -12.01 -1.69 -23.85
C ALA A 161 -12.17 -2.13 -22.37
N ALA A 162 -12.00 -3.43 -22.09
CA ALA A 162 -12.06 -3.95 -20.72
C ALA A 162 -10.93 -3.40 -19.83
N TRP A 163 -9.72 -3.30 -20.37
CA TRP A 163 -8.58 -2.69 -19.67
C TRP A 163 -8.82 -1.20 -19.39
N SER A 164 -9.30 -0.43 -20.37
CA SER A 164 -9.62 0.99 -20.20
C SER A 164 -10.67 1.22 -19.11
N LYS A 165 -11.71 0.38 -19.07
CA LYS A 165 -12.70 0.42 -17.99
C LYS A 165 -12.07 0.18 -16.62
N ARG A 166 -11.19 -0.82 -16.48
CA ARG A 166 -10.46 -1.08 -15.23
C ARG A 166 -9.57 0.11 -14.84
N TYR A 167 -8.91 0.74 -15.79
CA TYR A 167 -8.08 1.93 -15.57
C TYR A 167 -8.89 3.09 -14.98
N TRP A 168 -10.03 3.45 -15.59
CA TRP A 168 -10.85 4.55 -15.09
C TRP A 168 -11.49 4.25 -13.75
N ASN A 169 -12.01 3.04 -13.56
CA ASN A 169 -12.55 2.61 -12.27
C ASN A 169 -11.49 2.70 -11.16
N LEU A 170 -10.26 2.27 -11.45
CA LEU A 170 -9.18 2.32 -10.47
C LEU A 170 -8.82 3.75 -10.06
N ILE A 171 -8.81 4.70 -11.01
CA ILE A 171 -8.62 6.13 -10.69
C ILE A 171 -9.73 6.64 -9.76
N GLU A 172 -10.99 6.34 -10.07
CA GLU A 172 -12.14 6.76 -9.26
C GLU A 172 -12.11 6.15 -7.86
N ASP A 173 -11.79 4.86 -7.76
CA ASP A 173 -11.69 4.15 -6.49
C ASP A 173 -10.56 4.73 -5.62
N ILE A 174 -9.41 5.10 -6.21
CA ILE A 174 -8.31 5.72 -5.47
C ILE A 174 -8.68 7.14 -4.99
N HIS A 175 -9.31 7.96 -5.83
CA HIS A 175 -9.79 9.30 -5.40
C HIS A 175 -10.81 9.20 -4.27
N THR A 176 -11.74 8.25 -4.37
CA THR A 176 -12.71 7.98 -3.32
C THR A 176 -12.01 7.58 -2.02
N HIS A 177 -11.01 6.71 -2.10
CA HIS A 177 -10.21 6.27 -0.95
C HIS A 177 -9.42 7.42 -0.30
N LEU A 178 -8.80 8.29 -1.09
CA LEU A 178 -8.12 9.48 -0.57
C LEU A 178 -9.08 10.36 0.25
N ALA A 179 -10.28 10.63 -0.26
CA ALA A 179 -11.30 11.40 0.45
C ALA A 179 -11.76 10.72 1.76
N ILE A 180 -11.70 9.39 1.85
CA ILE A 180 -12.03 8.65 3.07
C ILE A 180 -10.91 8.79 4.12
N ILE A 181 -9.65 8.85 3.72
CA ILE A 181 -8.51 8.98 4.64
C ILE A 181 -8.47 10.35 5.32
N ASP A 182 -8.97 11.40 4.66
CA ASP A 182 -8.95 12.77 5.19
C ASP A 182 -9.68 12.89 6.54
N THR A 183 -10.81 12.19 6.70
CA THR A 183 -11.60 12.21 7.94
C THR A 183 -10.81 11.70 9.15
N PRO A 184 -10.34 10.43 9.19
CA PRO A 184 -9.57 9.92 10.32
C PRO A 184 -8.26 10.68 10.51
N LEU A 185 -7.66 11.23 9.45
CA LEU A 185 -6.44 12.04 9.56
C LEU A 185 -6.68 13.30 10.40
N ILE A 186 -7.78 14.02 10.17
CA ILE A 186 -8.12 15.22 10.94
C ILE A 186 -8.34 14.88 12.41
N GLU A 187 -9.00 13.75 12.69
CA GLU A 187 -9.35 13.33 14.04
C GLU A 187 -8.11 12.92 14.86
N VAL A 188 -7.23 12.10 14.28
CA VAL A 188 -6.04 11.61 15.00
C VAL A 188 -4.91 12.63 15.07
N SER A 189 -4.98 13.72 14.28
CA SER A 189 -3.96 14.78 14.21
C SER A 189 -3.63 15.42 15.56
N PHE A 190 -4.56 15.37 16.51
CA PHE A 190 -4.39 15.99 17.83
C PHE A 190 -4.02 15.00 18.94
N ILE A 191 -4.01 13.69 18.65
CA ILE A 191 -4.00 12.64 19.68
C ILE A 191 -2.86 11.64 19.48
N HIS A 192 -2.64 11.16 18.25
CA HIS A 192 -1.78 10.00 18.00
C HIS A 192 -0.79 10.23 16.84
N GLU A 193 0.41 10.73 17.16
CA GLU A 193 1.49 11.02 16.18
C GLU A 193 1.77 9.81 15.25
N ALA A 194 1.81 8.59 15.80
CA ALA A 194 2.05 7.36 15.04
C ALA A 194 0.93 7.04 14.01
N GLN A 195 -0.33 7.30 14.36
CA GLN A 195 -1.46 7.08 13.45
C GLN A 195 -1.46 8.13 12.33
N VAL A 196 -1.15 9.38 12.66
CA VAL A 196 -0.97 10.46 11.67
C VAL A 196 0.08 10.07 10.63
N PHE A 197 1.24 9.57 11.06
CA PHE A 197 2.30 9.13 10.13
C PHE A 197 1.85 7.99 9.24
N THR A 198 1.11 7.04 9.81
CA THR A 198 0.60 5.88 9.08
C THR A 198 -0.41 6.32 8.01
N LEU A 199 -1.37 7.19 8.35
CA LEU A 199 -2.36 7.72 7.40
C LEU A 199 -1.69 8.56 6.31
N LYS A 200 -0.71 9.41 6.65
CA LYS A 200 0.09 10.15 5.65
C LYS A 200 0.84 9.20 4.71
N THR A 201 1.35 8.10 5.23
CA THR A 201 1.99 7.05 4.41
C THR A 201 0.97 6.41 3.47
N CYS A 202 -0.25 6.11 3.94
CA CYS A 202 -1.33 5.60 3.10
C CYS A 202 -1.70 6.57 1.97
N ILE A 203 -1.77 7.88 2.26
CA ILE A 203 -2.00 8.91 1.24
C ILE A 203 -0.88 8.89 0.20
N ILE A 204 0.40 8.84 0.62
CA ILE A 204 1.53 8.77 -0.31
C ILE A 204 1.45 7.52 -1.20
N ILE A 205 1.07 6.36 -0.65
CA ILE A 205 0.92 5.11 -1.42
C ILE A 205 -0.19 5.26 -2.48
N ALA A 206 -1.35 5.80 -2.11
CA ALA A 206 -2.46 6.03 -3.01
C ALA A 206 -2.15 7.08 -4.09
N LEU A 207 -1.48 8.18 -3.72
CA LEU A 207 -0.99 9.19 -4.66
C LEU A 207 0.05 8.61 -5.62
N ALA A 208 0.98 7.76 -5.15
CA ALA A 208 1.94 7.10 -6.02
C ALA A 208 1.25 6.20 -7.07
N ALA A 209 0.16 5.52 -6.69
CA ALA A 209 -0.66 4.76 -7.62
C ALA A 209 -1.30 5.67 -8.69
N LEU A 210 -1.90 6.81 -8.30
CA LEU A 210 -2.44 7.79 -9.27
C LEU A 210 -1.36 8.34 -10.19
N ALA A 211 -0.19 8.65 -9.66
CA ALA A 211 0.93 9.16 -10.43
C ALA A 211 1.36 8.19 -11.53
N GLU A 212 1.40 6.90 -11.21
CA GLU A 212 1.75 5.85 -12.15
C GLU A 212 0.66 5.64 -13.21
N LEU A 213 -0.62 5.73 -12.83
CA LEU A 213 -1.73 5.71 -13.79
C LEU A 213 -1.69 6.90 -14.75
N TYR A 214 -1.56 8.13 -14.23
CA TYR A 214 -1.45 9.33 -15.07
C TYR A 214 -0.18 9.35 -15.94
N ALA A 215 0.89 8.68 -15.50
CA ALA A 215 2.11 8.57 -16.29
C ALA A 215 1.91 7.81 -17.61
N LEU A 216 0.97 6.86 -17.68
CA LEU A 216 0.67 6.10 -18.90
C LEU A 216 0.26 7.00 -20.07
N PHE A 217 -0.55 8.02 -19.78
CA PHE A 217 -1.12 8.90 -20.79
C PHE A 217 -0.46 10.28 -20.83
N ALA A 218 0.43 10.61 -19.88
CA ALA A 218 1.10 11.90 -19.83
C ALA A 218 1.82 12.29 -21.15
N PRO A 219 2.47 11.37 -21.91
CA PRO A 219 3.07 11.73 -23.20
C PRO A 219 2.07 12.13 -24.29
N PHE A 220 0.81 11.69 -24.15
CA PHE A 220 -0.21 11.81 -25.19
C PHE A 220 -1.33 12.81 -24.82
N GLN A 221 -1.51 13.08 -23.53
CA GLN A 221 -2.61 13.90 -23.01
C GLN A 221 -2.08 14.93 -21.99
N PRO A 222 -2.12 16.24 -22.32
CA PRO A 222 -1.66 17.31 -21.44
C PRO A 222 -2.36 17.32 -20.07
N GLU A 223 -3.63 16.93 -20.03
CA GLU A 223 -4.38 16.83 -18.78
C GLU A 223 -3.79 15.78 -17.82
N SER A 224 -3.39 14.61 -18.35
CA SER A 224 -2.75 13.55 -17.57
C SER A 224 -1.37 13.99 -17.09
N GLN A 225 -0.62 14.74 -17.90
CA GLN A 225 0.64 15.35 -17.47
C GLN A 225 0.46 16.33 -16.30
N ARG A 226 -0.54 17.22 -16.40
CA ARG A 226 -0.87 18.18 -15.34
C ARG A 226 -1.30 17.47 -14.05
N LYS A 227 -2.23 16.52 -14.14
CA LYS A 227 -2.73 15.74 -12.99
C LYS A 227 -1.60 14.96 -12.31
N ARG A 228 -0.70 14.36 -13.09
CA ARG A 228 0.49 13.71 -12.54
C ARG A 228 1.31 14.69 -11.70
N GLY A 229 1.51 15.91 -12.18
CA GLY A 229 2.28 16.92 -11.44
C GLY A 229 1.63 17.41 -10.17
N GLU A 230 0.31 17.65 -10.20
CA GLU A 230 -0.46 17.97 -9.01
C GLU A 230 -0.31 16.87 -7.93
N VAL A 231 -0.32 15.61 -8.34
CA VAL A 231 -0.09 14.45 -7.45
C VAL A 231 1.36 14.43 -6.92
N MET A 232 2.36 14.73 -7.75
CA MET A 232 3.77 14.82 -7.30
C MET A 232 3.99 15.92 -6.28
N ASP A 233 3.39 17.09 -6.49
CA ASP A 233 3.47 18.21 -5.57
C ASP A 233 2.81 17.85 -4.23
N GLN A 234 1.69 17.11 -4.24
CA GLN A 234 1.07 16.59 -3.00
C GLN A 234 1.98 15.59 -2.27
N ILE A 235 2.60 14.63 -2.97
CA ILE A 235 3.55 13.70 -2.36
C ILE A 235 4.70 14.48 -1.72
N ALA A 236 5.28 15.46 -2.42
CA ALA A 236 6.37 16.28 -1.89
C ALA A 236 5.93 17.11 -0.67
N ALA A 237 4.74 17.71 -0.72
CA ALA A 237 4.18 18.48 0.38
C ALA A 237 4.05 17.63 1.64
N ILE A 238 3.45 16.44 1.55
CA ILE A 238 3.31 15.52 2.71
C ILE A 238 4.69 15.05 3.17
N THR A 239 5.57 14.69 2.24
CA THR A 239 6.92 14.21 2.54
C THR A 239 7.75 15.27 3.28
N SER A 240 7.59 16.56 2.94
CA SER A 240 8.27 17.67 3.59
C SER A 240 7.88 17.86 5.07
N MET A 241 6.74 17.30 5.49
CA MET A 241 6.27 17.38 6.87
C MET A 241 6.96 16.36 7.78
N PHE A 242 7.73 15.41 7.24
CA PHE A 242 8.41 14.39 8.03
C PHE A 242 9.73 14.90 8.60
N ALA A 243 9.92 14.71 9.90
CA ALA A 243 11.16 14.96 10.60
C ALA A 243 12.16 13.81 10.39
N GLY A 244 13.45 14.10 10.59
CA GLY A 244 14.51 13.09 10.46
C GLY A 244 14.32 11.87 11.37
N LYS A 245 13.73 12.05 12.56
CA LYS A 245 13.40 10.97 13.50
C LYS A 245 12.29 10.03 12.97
N ASP A 246 11.47 10.48 12.02
CA ASP A 246 10.30 9.73 11.56
C ASP A 246 10.72 8.57 10.63
N PHE A 247 11.88 8.71 9.97
CA PHE A 247 12.39 7.75 8.99
C PHE A 247 12.65 6.35 9.57
N GLN A 248 12.84 6.22 10.88
CA GLN A 248 13.01 4.92 11.54
C GLN A 248 11.71 4.10 11.62
N TYR A 249 10.56 4.74 11.42
CA TYR A 249 9.24 4.10 11.48
C TYR A 249 8.65 3.82 10.09
N PHE A 250 9.35 4.21 9.02
CA PHE A 250 8.84 4.10 7.67
C PHE A 250 8.91 2.68 7.12
N ASP A 251 7.80 2.28 6.51
CA ASP A 251 7.70 1.05 5.76
C ASP A 251 8.50 1.16 4.45
N PRO A 252 9.21 0.09 4.03
CA PRO A 252 9.93 0.05 2.75
C PRO A 252 9.09 0.44 1.52
N THR A 253 7.76 0.28 1.59
CA THR A 253 6.83 0.68 0.53
C THR A 253 6.95 2.18 0.19
N LEU A 254 7.31 3.05 1.14
CA LEU A 254 7.57 4.46 0.86
C LEU A 254 8.74 4.66 -0.11
N GLY A 255 9.76 3.80 -0.04
CA GLY A 255 10.85 3.79 -1.01
C GLY A 255 10.34 3.52 -2.43
N VAL A 256 9.42 2.57 -2.59
CA VAL A 256 8.77 2.28 -3.89
C VAL A 256 7.97 3.50 -4.37
N CYS A 257 7.19 4.12 -3.49
CA CYS A 257 6.35 5.27 -3.82
C CYS A 257 7.19 6.47 -4.29
N TRP A 258 8.27 6.77 -3.58
CA TRP A 258 9.20 7.84 -3.97
C TRP A 258 9.98 7.48 -5.22
N ALA A 259 10.35 6.21 -5.45
CA ALA A 259 10.97 5.80 -6.70
C ALA A 259 10.03 5.99 -7.91
N ILE A 260 8.73 5.71 -7.75
CA ILE A 260 7.70 6.01 -8.76
C ILE A 260 7.65 7.52 -9.03
N ALA A 261 7.64 8.34 -7.97
CA ALA A 261 7.59 9.79 -8.08
C ALA A 261 8.85 10.38 -8.75
N LEU A 262 10.02 9.82 -8.44
CA LEU A 262 11.32 10.22 -8.98
C LEU A 262 11.62 9.60 -10.35
N ARG A 263 10.81 8.67 -10.86
CA ARG A 263 11.05 7.99 -12.16
C ARG A 263 11.36 8.97 -13.31
N PRO A 264 10.69 10.14 -13.46
CA PRO A 264 11.07 11.14 -14.46
C PRO A 264 12.50 11.68 -14.32
N LEU A 265 13.02 11.77 -13.09
CA LEU A 265 14.40 12.21 -12.81
C LEU A 265 15.44 11.15 -13.12
N LEU A 266 15.10 9.90 -12.79
CA LEU A 266 16.05 8.79 -12.83
C LEU A 266 16.40 8.38 -14.26
N GLY A 267 15.56 8.76 -15.22
CA GLY A 267 15.84 8.60 -16.65
C GLY A 267 15.72 7.15 -17.10
N ASP A 268 14.96 6.94 -18.16
CA ASP A 268 15.08 5.74 -18.98
C ASP A 268 16.34 5.92 -19.84
N GLU A 269 17.50 5.43 -19.37
CA GLU A 269 18.86 5.38 -19.97
C GLU A 269 19.47 6.62 -20.68
N ARG A 270 18.71 7.67 -20.97
CA ARG A 270 19.18 8.95 -21.50
C ARG A 270 18.97 9.99 -20.42
N ARG A 271 20.06 10.40 -19.78
CA ARG A 271 20.09 11.51 -18.80
C ARG A 271 19.34 12.72 -19.38
N PRO A 272 18.19 13.12 -18.81
CA PRO A 272 17.58 14.40 -19.16
C PRO A 272 18.54 15.51 -18.77
N SER A 273 18.75 16.47 -19.65
CA SER A 273 19.51 17.67 -19.33
C SER A 273 18.70 18.56 -18.39
N TRP A 274 19.34 19.41 -17.59
CA TRP A 274 18.65 20.42 -16.77
C TRP A 274 17.79 21.40 -17.59
N ALA A 275 17.96 21.46 -18.92
CA ALA A 275 17.08 22.22 -19.82
C ALA A 275 15.74 21.50 -20.10
N ASP A 276 15.72 20.16 -20.05
CA ASP A 276 14.49 19.37 -20.18
C ASP A 276 13.60 19.52 -18.93
N PHE A 277 14.23 19.84 -17.79
CA PHE A 277 13.54 20.18 -16.53
C PHE A 277 12.76 21.48 -16.58
N SER A 278 13.28 22.50 -17.25
CA SER A 278 12.53 23.74 -17.47
C SER A 278 11.34 23.57 -18.42
N ALA A 279 11.34 22.50 -19.24
CA ALA A 279 10.23 22.14 -20.12
C ALA A 279 9.22 21.18 -19.47
N TRP A 280 9.58 20.52 -18.36
CA TRP A 280 8.70 19.61 -17.62
C TRP A 280 7.73 20.41 -16.73
N GLN A 281 6.53 20.67 -17.23
CA GLN A 281 5.46 21.38 -16.51
C GLN A 281 4.71 20.51 -15.47
N GLY A 282 5.23 19.33 -15.15
CA GLY A 282 4.53 18.28 -14.40
C GLY A 282 4.97 18.11 -12.95
N GLY A 283 5.47 19.15 -12.28
CA GLY A 283 5.86 19.14 -10.86
C GLY A 283 7.03 20.09 -10.62
N SER A 284 7.03 20.81 -9.49
CA SER A 284 8.08 21.82 -9.26
C SER A 284 9.45 21.16 -9.04
N ALA A 285 10.53 21.77 -9.55
CA ALA A 285 11.90 21.29 -9.29
C ALA A 285 12.20 21.16 -7.77
N THR A 286 11.54 22.01 -6.97
CA THR A 286 11.55 21.96 -5.51
C THR A 286 10.92 20.68 -4.96
N SER A 287 9.76 20.28 -5.48
CA SER A 287 9.04 19.05 -5.08
C SER A 287 9.90 17.81 -5.28
N LEU A 288 10.54 17.71 -6.44
CA LEU A 288 11.44 16.61 -6.78
C LEU A 288 12.73 16.60 -5.94
N GLY A 289 13.25 17.77 -5.59
CA GLY A 289 14.38 17.91 -4.66
C GLY A 289 14.06 17.36 -3.27
N ILE A 290 12.89 17.71 -2.72
CA ILE A 290 12.41 17.22 -1.42
C ILE A 290 12.29 15.70 -1.42
N ILE A 291 11.63 15.14 -2.42
CA ILE A 291 11.44 13.67 -2.52
C ILE A 291 12.80 12.97 -2.65
N ARG A 292 13.72 13.51 -3.45
CA ARG A 292 15.07 12.94 -3.62
C ARG A 292 15.85 12.92 -2.30
N GLU A 293 15.83 14.02 -1.56
CA GLU A 293 16.51 14.10 -0.26
C GLU A 293 15.94 13.08 0.73
N CYS A 294 14.61 13.00 0.82
CA CYS A 294 13.95 12.04 1.71
C CYS A 294 14.22 10.60 1.30
N PHE A 295 14.22 10.31 0.00
CA PHE A 295 14.59 9.01 -0.53
C PHE A 295 16.03 8.62 -0.17
N GLN A 296 16.98 9.56 -0.24
CA GLN A 296 18.35 9.32 0.21
C GLN A 296 18.41 9.02 1.71
N ARG A 297 17.70 9.80 2.54
CA ARG A 297 17.64 9.56 4.00
C ARG A 297 17.05 8.19 4.33
N LEU A 298 15.97 7.79 3.67
CA LEU A 298 15.38 6.46 3.84
C LEU A 298 16.33 5.35 3.37
N SER A 299 17.05 5.53 2.25
CA SER A 299 18.02 4.53 1.80
C SER A 299 19.18 4.32 2.79
N LEU A 300 19.49 5.33 3.62
CA LEU A 300 20.45 5.21 4.72
C LEU A 300 19.83 4.53 5.95
N ALA A 301 18.57 4.82 6.26
CA ALA A 301 17.85 4.23 7.39
C ALA A 301 17.44 2.77 7.15
N THR A 302 17.12 2.39 5.91
CA THR A 302 16.57 1.09 5.54
C THR A 302 17.41 0.47 4.42
N PRO A 303 18.38 -0.42 4.75
CA PRO A 303 19.31 -1.00 3.78
C PRO A 303 18.62 -1.72 2.61
N CYS A 304 17.41 -2.23 2.82
CA CYS A 304 16.61 -2.92 1.80
C CYS A 304 16.12 -2.02 0.65
N VAL A 305 16.13 -0.69 0.80
CA VAL A 305 15.68 0.25 -0.25
C VAL A 305 16.77 0.46 -1.31
N LYS A 306 18.05 0.25 -0.97
CA LYS A 306 19.19 0.43 -1.91
C LYS A 306 19.12 -0.48 -3.13
N SER A 307 18.47 -1.66 -3.04
CA SER A 307 18.34 -2.60 -4.16
C SER A 307 17.33 -2.18 -5.24
N HIS A 308 16.60 -1.08 -5.08
CA HIS A 308 15.62 -0.60 -6.07
C HIS A 308 16.12 0.53 -6.97
N VAL A 309 17.32 1.03 -6.71
CA VAL A 309 17.95 2.16 -7.43
C VAL A 309 19.04 1.70 -8.39
N ALA A 310 19.53 0.47 -8.21
CA ALA A 310 20.49 -0.19 -9.09
C ALA A 310 19.74 -1.05 -10.11
#